data_AF-A0A525JRY2-F1
#
_entry.id   AF-A0A525JRY2-F1
#
_cell.length_a   1.000
_cell.length_b   1.000
_cell.length_c   1.000
_cell.angle_alpha   90.00
_cell.angle_beta   90.00
_cell.angle_gamma   90.00
#
_symmetry.space_group_name_H-M   'P 1'
#
loop_
_entity.id
_entity.type
_entity.pdbx_description
1 polymer ?
#
loop_
_entity_poly.entity_id
_entity_poly.type
_entity_poly.pdbx_seq_one_letter_code
_entity_poly.pdbx_strand_id
1 'polypeptide(L)'
;LMGVEKRAAAEFSFFLAIPVMSGAFVVDGWKNRRDIMNVGHAGLIAVGFVVSFLVALGVIRAMLTIVTRRGYAPFGWLRIAIGGIGLALMMVR
;
A
#
# COMPACT_ATOMS: atom_id res chain seq x y z
N LEU A 1 1.90 -11.35 18.19
CA LEU A 1 0.80 -11.58 19.15
C LEU A 1 0.35 -13.04 19.16
N MET A 2 0.25 -13.73 18.01
CA MET A 2 -0.13 -15.16 17.97
C MET A 2 1.04 -16.17 17.82
N GLY A 3 2.29 -15.80 18.12
CA GLY A 3 3.45 -16.72 18.03
C GLY A 3 3.82 -17.23 16.63
N VAL A 4 3.09 -16.84 15.58
CA VAL A 4 3.34 -17.23 14.18
C VAL A 4 4.64 -16.62 13.66
N GLU A 5 5.35 -17.36 12.81
CA GLU A 5 6.55 -16.89 12.11
C GLU A 5 6.25 -15.58 11.36
N LYS A 6 7.12 -14.57 11.51
CA LYS A 6 6.94 -13.21 10.95
C LYS A 6 6.70 -13.24 9.43
N ARG A 7 7.31 -14.22 8.76
CA ARG A 7 7.16 -14.46 7.33
C ARG A 7 5.76 -14.99 6.98
N ALA A 8 5.30 -16.03 7.68
CA ALA A 8 3.98 -16.61 7.45
C ALA A 8 2.85 -15.60 7.73
N ALA A 9 2.98 -14.79 8.79
CA ALA A 9 2.03 -13.72 9.07
C ALA A 9 1.96 -12.65 7.95
N ALA A 10 3.10 -12.32 7.34
CA ALA A 10 3.16 -11.39 6.23
C ALA A 10 2.57 -11.99 4.95
N GLU A 11 2.89 -13.24 4.61
CA GLU A 11 2.34 -13.96 3.45
C GLU A 11 0.80 -14.09 3.55
N PHE A 12 0.28 -14.44 4.73
CA PHE A 12 -1.17 -14.46 4.98
C PHE A 12 -1.81 -13.09 4.76
N SER A 13 -1.19 -12.03 5.29
CA SER A 13 -1.69 -10.66 5.12
C SER A 13 -1.71 -10.22 3.65
N PHE A 14 -0.72 -10.65 2.86
CA PHE A 14 -0.70 -10.39 1.42
C PHE A 14 -1.82 -11.11 0.68
N PHE A 15 -2.05 -12.40 0.98
CA PHE A 15 -3.15 -13.13 0.36
C PHE A 15 -4.52 -12.56 0.73
N LEU A 16 -4.69 -12.12 1.98
CA LEU A 16 -5.91 -11.45 2.44
C LEU A 16 -6.10 -10.07 1.78
N ALA A 17 -5.03 -9.35 1.46
CA ALA A 17 -5.10 -8.05 0.80
C ALA A 17 -5.67 -8.14 -0.63
N ILE A 18 -5.44 -9.23 -1.35
CA ILE A 18 -5.91 -9.41 -2.74
C ILE A 18 -7.44 -9.23 -2.87
N PRO A 19 -8.30 -9.99 -2.15
CA PRO A 19 -9.75 -9.82 -2.25
C PRO A 19 -10.23 -8.49 -1.68
N VAL A 20 -9.61 -8.00 -0.60
CA VAL A 20 -10.01 -6.74 0.05
C VAL A 20 -9.73 -5.53 -0.84
N MET A 21 -8.51 -5.42 -1.39
CA MET A 21 -8.15 -4.31 -2.28
C MET A 21 -8.87 -4.39 -3.62
N SER A 22 -9.03 -5.60 -4.19
CA SER A 22 -9.79 -5.76 -5.44
C SER A 22 -11.25 -5.34 -5.26
N GLY A 23 -11.88 -5.74 -4.15
CA GLY A 23 -13.25 -5.31 -3.82
C GLY A 23 -13.35 -3.80 -3.62
N ALA A 24 -12.41 -3.20 -2.87
CA ALA A 24 -12.37 -1.76 -2.68
C ALA A 24 -12.21 -1.00 -4.01
N PHE A 25 -11.30 -1.45 -4.88
CA PHE A 25 -11.07 -0.85 -6.20
C PHE A 25 -12.32 -0.87 -7.09
N VAL A 26 -13.05 -1.99 -7.13
CA VAL A 26 -14.29 -2.10 -7.91
C VAL A 26 -15.35 -1.14 -7.39
N VAL A 27 -15.53 -1.06 -6.06
CA VAL A 27 -16.50 -0.14 -5.45
C VAL A 27 -16.12 1.32 -5.71
N ASP A 28 -14.84 1.65 -5.61
CA ASP A 28 -14.33 3.01 -5.80
C ASP A 28 -14.45 3.44 -7.27
N GLY A 29 -14.15 2.54 -8.21
CA GLY A 29 -14.39 2.76 -9.64
C GLY A 29 -15.87 2.95 -9.97
N TRP A 30 -16.77 2.18 -9.34
CA TRP A 30 -18.21 2.35 -9.52
C TRP A 30 -18.70 3.72 -9.04
N LYS A 31 -18.23 4.17 -7.87
CA LYS A 31 -18.63 5.47 -7.30
C LYS A 31 -18.11 6.64 -8.14
N ASN A 32 -16.87 6.58 -8.60
CA ASN A 32 -16.18 7.65 -9.32
C ASN A 32 -16.31 7.56 -10.86
N ARG A 33 -17.18 6.70 -11.38
CA ARG A 33 -17.39 6.46 -12.83
C ARG A 33 -17.62 7.73 -13.67
N ARG A 34 -18.22 8.78 -13.10
CA ARG A 34 -18.51 10.04 -13.80
C ARG A 34 -17.26 10.90 -14.03
N ASP A 35 -16.31 10.90 -13.09
CA ASP A 35 -15.06 11.66 -13.20
C ASP A 35 -14.00 10.91 -14.03
N ILE A 36 -14.03 9.58 -14.00
CA ILE A 36 -13.13 8.71 -14.77
C ILE A 36 -13.44 8.76 -16.29
N MET A 37 -14.69 9.08 -16.67
CA MET A 37 -15.11 9.19 -18.08
C MET A 37 -14.52 10.38 -18.84
N ASN A 38 -13.83 11.32 -18.17
CA ASN A 38 -13.07 12.34 -18.87
C ASN A 38 -11.79 11.69 -19.44
N VAL A 39 -11.70 11.61 -20.77
CA VAL A 39 -10.73 10.77 -21.51
C VAL A 39 -9.27 11.02 -21.11
N GLY A 40 -8.94 12.22 -20.61
CA GLY A 40 -7.61 12.55 -20.08
C GLY A 40 -7.23 11.87 -18.75
N HIS A 41 -8.20 11.56 -17.89
CA HIS A 41 -7.94 10.93 -16.58
C HIS A 41 -7.79 9.42 -16.67
N ALA A 42 -8.52 8.76 -17.58
CA ALA A 42 -8.43 7.32 -17.78
C ALA A 42 -7.01 6.84 -18.15
N GLY A 43 -6.31 7.59 -19.02
CA GLY A 43 -4.93 7.27 -19.40
C GLY A 43 -3.93 7.37 -18.26
N LEU A 44 -4.02 8.44 -17.45
CA LEU A 44 -3.18 8.63 -16.26
C LEU A 44 -3.42 7.54 -15.20
N ILE A 45 -4.69 7.18 -14.98
CA ILE A 45 -5.06 6.09 -14.05
C ILE A 45 -4.48 4.77 -14.54
N ALA A 46 -4.56 4.46 -15.83
CA ALA A 46 -4.01 3.23 -16.39
C ALA A 46 -2.48 3.14 -16.21
N VAL A 47 -1.75 4.23 -16.47
CA VAL A 47 -0.30 4.27 -16.25
C VAL A 47 0.04 4.13 -14.76
N GLY A 48 -0.64 4.88 -13.90
CA GLY A 48 -0.46 4.80 -12.45
C GLY A 48 -0.75 3.40 -11.90
N PHE A 49 -1.77 2.72 -12.43
CA PHE A 49 -2.12 1.35 -12.07
C PHE A 49 -1.00 0.37 -12.45
N VAL A 50 -0.50 0.43 -13.69
CA VAL A 50 0.58 -0.47 -14.16
C VAL A 50 1.87 -0.23 -13.37
N VAL A 51 2.27 1.03 -13.19
CA VAL A 51 3.49 1.38 -12.44
C VAL A 51 3.37 0.92 -10.98
N SER A 52 2.23 1.17 -10.33
CA SER A 52 2.00 0.75 -8.95
C SER A 52 2.00 -0.78 -8.81
N PHE A 53 1.45 -1.51 -9.78
CA PHE A 53 1.46 -2.97 -9.79
C PHE A 53 2.88 -3.54 -9.88
N LEU A 54 3.72 -3.01 -10.79
CA LEU A 54 5.11 -3.44 -10.94
C LEU A 54 5.93 -3.13 -9.69
N VAL A 55 5.76 -1.93 -9.12
CA VAL A 55 6.44 -1.55 -7.88
C VAL A 55 5.99 -2.45 -6.72
N ALA A 56 4.69 -2.76 -6.61
CA ALA A 56 4.18 -3.64 -5.57
C ALA A 56 4.85 -5.01 -5.60
N LEU A 57 5.00 -5.63 -6.78
CA LEU A 57 5.68 -6.93 -6.92
C LEU A 57 7.12 -6.89 -6.37
N GLY A 58 7.87 -5.83 -6.69
CA GLY A 58 9.23 -5.64 -6.16
C GLY A 58 9.25 -5.38 -4.66
N VAL A 59 8.34 -4.54 -4.16
CA VAL A 59 8.25 -4.17 -2.74
C VAL A 59 7.85 -5.35 -1.87
N ILE A 60 6.94 -6.23 -2.31
CA ILE A 60 6.55 -7.44 -1.56
C ILE A 60 7.78 -8.30 -1.24
N ARG A 61 8.62 -8.55 -2.25
CA ARG A 61 9.87 -9.31 -2.11
C ARG A 61 10.86 -8.65 -1.15
N ALA A 62 11.06 -7.34 -1.30
CA ALA A 62 11.97 -6.58 -0.45
C ALA A 62 11.47 -6.54 1.01
N MET A 63 10.19 -6.27 1.21
CA MET A 63 9.55 -6.20 2.53
C MET A 63 9.69 -7.52 3.28
N LEU A 64 9.37 -8.65 2.65
CA LEU A 64 9.53 -9.98 3.28
C LEU A 64 10.99 -10.21 3.70
N THR A 65 11.96 -9.85 2.85
CA THR A 65 13.39 -10.01 3.16
C THR A 65 13.84 -9.14 4.33
N ILE A 66 13.37 -7.89 4.40
CA ILE A 66 13.71 -6.94 5.48
C ILE A 66 13.09 -7.40 6.80
N VAL A 67 11.81 -7.78 6.80
CA VAL A 67 11.10 -8.23 8.01
C VAL A 67 11.73 -9.49 8.58
N THR A 68 12.14 -10.44 7.73
CA THR A 68 12.81 -11.66 8.20
C THR A 68 14.19 -11.37 8.79
N ARG A 69 14.97 -10.43 8.24
CA ARG A 69 16.34 -10.13 8.72
C ARG A 69 16.42 -9.14 9.88
N ARG A 70 15.65 -8.04 9.84
CA ARG A 70 15.75 -6.92 10.79
C ARG A 70 14.49 -6.75 11.66
N GLY A 71 13.46 -7.57 11.44
CA GLY A 71 12.17 -7.42 12.13
C GLY A 71 11.39 -6.19 11.67
N TYR A 72 10.39 -5.79 12.47
CA TYR A 72 9.50 -4.67 12.15
C TYR A 72 9.99 -3.29 12.64
N ALA A 73 11.13 -3.24 13.35
CA ALA A 73 11.69 -2.01 13.91
C ALA A 73 11.85 -0.85 12.90
N PRO A 74 12.43 -1.05 11.69
CA PRO A 74 12.55 0.05 10.72
C PRO A 74 11.20 0.61 10.26
N PHE A 75 10.17 -0.23 10.15
CA PHE A 75 8.81 0.21 9.82
C PHE A 75 8.15 0.99 10.97
N GLY A 76 8.49 0.69 12.21
CA GLY A 76 8.05 1.46 13.37
C GLY A 76 8.61 2.88 13.38
N TRP A 77 9.92 3.01 13.18
CA TRP A 77 10.57 4.33 13.12
C TRP A 77 10.07 5.18 11.95
N LEU A 78 9.88 4.55 10.78
CA LEU A 78 9.30 5.21 9.60
C LEU A 78 7.92 5.82 9.91
N ARG A 79 7.06 5.10 10.62
CA ARG A 79 5.72 5.60 11.00
C ARG A 79 5.79 6.82 11.92
N ILE A 80 6.68 6.82 12.91
CA ILE A 80 6.86 7.95 13.82
C ILE A 80 7.39 9.17 13.06
N ALA A 81 8.39 8.97 12.18
CA ALA A 81 8.95 10.04 11.38
C ALA A 81 7.91 10.67 10.43
N ILE A 82 7.17 9.86 9.68
CA ILE A 82 6.12 10.34 8.76
C ILE A 82 4.99 11.03 9.54
N GLY A 83 4.56 10.46 10.67
CA GLY A 83 3.53 11.06 11.52
C GLY A 83 3.97 12.41 12.08
N GLY A 84 5.23 12.51 12.54
CA GLY A 84 5.82 13.76 13.02
C GLY A 84 5.90 14.82 11.93
N ILE A 85 6.32 14.44 10.71
CA ILE A 85 6.34 15.35 9.55
C ILE A 85 4.92 15.83 9.21
N GLY A 86 3.93 14.93 9.23
CA GLY A 86 2.53 15.29 8.97
C GLY A 86 1.97 16.29 9.97
N LEU A 87 2.27 16.10 11.26
CA LEU A 87 1.90 17.06 12.32
C LEU A 87 2.60 18.40 12.14
N ALA A 88 3.90 18.40 11.86
CA ALA A 88 4.65 19.62 11.60
C ALA A 88 4.10 20.39 10.38
N LEU A 89 3.75 19.69 9.30
CA LEU A 89 3.16 20.30 8.11
C LEU A 89 1.79 20.92 8.42
N MET A 90 0.95 20.26 9.22
CA MET A 90 -0.33 20.81 9.65
C MET A 90 -0.20 22.03 10.56
N MET A 91 0.86 22.14 11.36
CA MET A 91 1.10 23.34 12.18
C MET A 91 1.56 24.54 11.35
N VAL A 92 2.13 24.31 10.16
CA VAL A 92 2.64 25.36 9.26
C VAL A 92 1.56 25.87 8.29
N ARG A 93 0.45 25.16 8.15
CA ARG A 93 -0.62 25.44 7.18
C ARG A 93 -1.89 25.93 7.88
#